data_AF-A0AA95LJT0-F1
#
_entry.id   AF-A0AA95LJT0-F1
#
_cell.length_a   1.000
_cell.length_b   1.000
_cell.length_c   1.000
_cell.angle_alpha   90.00
_cell.angle_beta   90.00
_cell.angle_gamma   90.00
#
_symmetry.space_group_name_H-M   'P 1'
#
loop_
_entity.id
_entity.type
_entity.pdbx_description
1 polymer ?
#
loop_
_entity_poly.entity_id
_entity_poly.type
_entity_poly.pdbx_seq_one_letter_code
_entity_poly.pdbx_strand_id
1 'polypeptide(L)'
;MQIGRKIYYDKETGSVLADTGERSGDVVETTWEQDFNSYKALTERVEETVGVIDLEYGENAQDFAECNGYRVDVKTGKLKFSFPDPNEKPDEPQKPQYIEPLSIQVAAMKSENTLLKAQVKAQSERSDFIEDVISELATQLYK
;
A
#
# COMPACT_ATOMS: atom_id res chain seq x y z
N MET A 1 13.75 -19.77 5.31
CA MET A 1 12.46 -19.19 5.72
C MET A 1 12.41 -17.72 5.29
N GLN A 2 11.22 -17.17 5.04
CA GLN A 2 11.00 -15.76 4.75
C GLN A 2 10.11 -15.19 5.84
N ILE A 3 10.60 -14.19 6.57
CA ILE A 3 9.88 -13.50 7.63
C ILE A 3 9.75 -12.06 7.17
N GLY A 4 8.52 -11.57 7.14
CA GLY A 4 8.25 -10.18 6.82
C GLY A 4 8.65 -9.23 7.93
N ARG A 5 8.41 -7.94 7.69
CA ARG A 5 8.89 -6.86 8.55
C ARG A 5 7.92 -6.62 9.70
N LYS A 6 8.46 -6.44 10.91
CA LYS A 6 7.68 -5.97 12.06
C LYS A 6 8.01 -4.53 12.36
N ILE A 7 6.99 -3.69 12.41
CA ILE A 7 7.12 -2.27 12.74
C ILE A 7 6.44 -2.03 14.07
N TYR A 8 7.26 -1.67 15.06
CA TYR A 8 6.79 -1.26 16.36
C TYR A 8 6.62 0.25 16.36
N TYR A 9 5.46 0.70 16.81
CA TYR A 9 5.11 2.11 16.82
C TYR A 9 4.39 2.49 18.11
N ASP A 10 4.44 3.77 18.42
CA ASP A 10 3.70 4.36 19.53
C ASP A 10 2.22 4.55 19.12
N LYS A 11 1.29 3.95 19.86
CA LYS A 11 -0.15 4.04 19.57
C LYS A 11 -0.72 5.44 19.78
N GLU A 12 -0.09 6.32 20.55
CA GLU A 12 -0.57 7.68 20.78
C GLU A 12 -0.09 8.64 19.69
N THR A 13 1.18 8.51 19.29
CA THR A 13 1.82 9.46 18.35
C THR A 13 1.92 8.93 16.93
N GLY A 14 1.86 7.61 16.73
CA GLY A 14 2.11 6.98 15.43
C GLY A 14 3.59 6.94 15.03
N SER A 15 4.48 7.33 15.95
CA SER A 15 5.91 7.35 15.72
C SER A 15 6.48 5.94 15.71
N VAL A 16 7.32 5.64 14.73
CA VAL A 16 8.00 4.35 14.63
C VAL A 16 9.09 4.29 15.69
N LEU A 17 9.05 3.25 16.51
CA LEU A 17 9.98 3.02 17.62
C LEU A 17 11.08 2.03 17.24
N ALA A 18 10.71 0.95 16.56
CA ALA A 18 11.64 -0.06 16.09
C ALA A 18 11.17 -0.68 14.78
N ASP A 19 12.12 -0.97 13.90
CA ASP A 19 11.92 -1.69 12.63
C ASP A 19 12.84 -2.91 12.65
N THR A 20 12.26 -4.11 12.57
CA THR A 20 13.04 -5.37 12.55
C THR A 20 13.62 -5.69 11.19
N GLY A 21 13.17 -5.00 10.14
CA GLY A 21 13.49 -5.28 8.75
C GLY A 21 12.90 -6.61 8.27
N GLU A 22 13.10 -6.89 6.98
CA GLU A 22 12.79 -8.21 6.42
C GLU A 22 13.93 -9.18 6.69
N ARG A 23 13.60 -10.45 6.98
CA ARG A 23 14.58 -11.49 7.31
C ARG A 23 14.38 -12.69 6.40
N SER A 24 15.47 -13.21 5.83
CA SER A 24 15.43 -14.39 4.96
C SER A 24 16.62 -15.32 5.20
N GLY A 25 16.44 -16.62 4.95
CA GLY A 25 17.45 -17.66 5.17
C GLY A 25 17.20 -18.48 6.43
N ASP A 26 18.25 -18.71 7.23
CA ASP A 26 18.22 -19.46 8.50
C ASP A 26 17.78 -18.57 9.67
N VAL A 27 16.63 -17.92 9.48
CA VAL A 27 16.04 -16.99 10.45
C VAL A 27 14.90 -17.67 11.20
N VAL A 28 14.61 -17.22 12.43
CA VAL A 28 13.50 -17.70 13.26
C VAL A 28 12.63 -16.50 13.65
N GLU A 29 11.32 -16.71 13.73
CA GLU A 29 10.40 -15.67 14.20
C GLU A 29 10.70 -15.32 15.66
N THR A 30 10.85 -14.02 15.91
CA THR A 30 11.01 -13.47 17.25
C THR A 30 9.64 -13.25 17.87
N THR A 31 9.52 -13.58 19.16
CA THR A 31 8.31 -13.31 19.95
C THR A 31 8.26 -11.84 20.36
N TRP A 32 7.06 -11.37 20.70
CA TRP A 32 6.84 -10.01 21.21
C TRP A 32 7.82 -9.64 22.34
N GLU A 33 7.94 -10.48 23.37
CA GLU A 33 8.85 -10.23 24.50
C GLU A 33 10.33 -10.21 24.08
N GLN A 34 10.74 -11.08 23.14
CA GLN A 34 12.12 -11.09 22.66
C GLN A 34 12.46 -9.79 21.94
N ASP A 35 11.57 -9.32 21.07
CA ASP A 35 11.75 -8.05 20.37
C ASP A 35 11.70 -6.87 21.36
N PHE A 36 10.75 -6.86 22.29
CA PHE A 36 10.62 -5.80 23.30
C PHE A 36 11.87 -5.66 24.17
N ASN A 37 12.48 -6.77 24.58
CA ASN A 37 13.72 -6.78 25.35
C ASN A 37 14.97 -6.48 24.49
N SER A 38 14.92 -6.73 23.18
CA SER A 38 16.05 -6.50 22.28
C SER A 38 16.20 -5.02 21.90
N TYR A 39 15.10 -4.29 21.77
CA TYR A 39 15.11 -2.89 21.35
C TYR A 39 14.98 -1.94 22.54
N LYS A 40 16.04 -1.16 22.81
CA LYS A 40 16.03 -0.15 23.88
C LYS A 40 14.85 0.82 23.77
N ALA A 41 14.52 1.23 22.54
CA ALA A 41 13.40 2.13 22.24
C ALA A 41 12.03 1.55 22.66
N LEU A 42 11.90 0.22 22.73
CA LEU A 42 10.71 -0.46 23.23
C LEU A 42 10.76 -0.59 24.74
N THR A 43 11.90 -0.98 25.32
CA THR A 43 12.06 -1.10 26.78
C THR A 43 11.80 0.20 27.55
N GLU A 44 12.01 1.36 26.92
CA GLU A 44 11.73 2.69 27.51
C GLU A 44 10.22 3.04 27.48
N ARG A 45 9.39 2.24 26.83
CA ARG A 45 7.94 2.43 26.70
C ARG A 45 7.17 1.35 27.46
N VAL A 46 5.87 1.57 27.60
CA VAL A 46 4.95 0.59 28.20
C VAL A 46 4.42 -0.30 27.08
N GLU A 47 4.44 -1.61 27.26
CA GLU A 47 3.98 -2.57 26.23
C GLU A 47 2.56 -2.26 25.73
N GLU A 48 1.68 -1.78 26.60
CA GLU A 48 0.30 -1.40 26.24
C GLU A 48 0.23 -0.22 25.27
N THR A 49 1.19 0.71 25.32
CA THR A 49 1.25 1.89 24.45
C THR A 49 1.96 1.61 23.13
N VAL A 50 2.58 0.44 22.98
CA VAL A 50 3.26 0.01 21.75
C VAL A 50 2.30 -0.83 20.90
N GLY A 51 2.19 -0.48 19.63
CA GLY A 51 1.54 -1.28 18.60
C GLY A 51 2.58 -1.99 17.74
N VAL A 52 2.18 -3.09 17.11
CA VAL A 52 2.97 -3.79 16.10
C VAL A 52 2.16 -3.94 14.82
N ILE A 53 2.82 -3.69 13.70
CA ILE A 53 2.35 -4.05 12.36
C ILE A 53 3.25 -5.16 11.86
N ASP A 54 2.66 -6.34 11.64
CA ASP A 54 3.31 -7.45 10.95
C ASP A 54 3.01 -7.33 9.46
N LEU A 55 4.04 -7.07 8.67
CA LEU A 55 3.98 -7.04 7.21
C LEU A 55 4.43 -8.38 6.65
N GLU A 56 3.87 -8.79 5.52
CA GLU A 56 4.36 -9.97 4.80
C GLU A 56 5.74 -9.72 4.17
N TYR A 57 6.49 -10.78 3.89
CA TYR A 57 7.78 -10.66 3.22
C TYR A 57 7.61 -10.10 1.81
N GLY A 58 8.27 -8.99 1.50
CA GLY A 58 8.15 -8.26 0.25
C GLY A 58 7.01 -7.24 0.24
N GLU A 59 6.20 -7.15 1.29
CA GLU A 59 5.09 -6.20 1.36
C GLU A 59 5.61 -4.77 1.53
N ASN A 60 5.15 -3.86 0.65
CA ASN A 60 5.61 -2.47 0.59
C ASN A 60 7.14 -2.33 0.44
N ALA A 61 7.87 -3.37 0.00
CA ALA A 61 9.33 -3.36 -0.08
C ALA A 61 9.88 -2.23 -0.97
N GLN A 62 9.19 -1.94 -2.08
CA GLN A 62 9.53 -0.82 -2.95
C GLN A 62 9.28 0.53 -2.26
N ASP A 63 8.18 0.67 -1.52
CA ASP A 63 7.89 1.88 -0.77
C ASP A 63 8.96 2.16 0.29
N PHE A 64 9.41 1.13 1.01
CA PHE A 64 10.52 1.26 1.97
C PHE A 64 11.84 1.64 1.31
N ALA A 65 12.10 1.17 0.09
CA ALA A 65 13.33 1.47 -0.65
C ALA A 65 13.36 2.90 -1.20
N GLU A 66 12.21 3.44 -1.57
CA GLU A 66 12.08 4.75 -2.24
C GLU A 66 11.64 5.88 -1.29
N CYS A 67 11.17 5.58 -0.08
CA CYS A 67 10.70 6.60 0.86
C CYS A 67 11.84 7.38 1.54
N ASN A 68 11.56 8.65 1.87
CA ASN A 68 12.37 9.48 2.75
C ASN A 68 12.08 9.21 4.23
N GLY A 69 10.90 8.67 4.54
CA GLY A 69 10.48 8.32 5.89
C GLY A 69 9.07 7.77 5.90
N TYR A 70 8.71 7.11 7.00
CA TYR A 70 7.39 6.53 7.16
C TYR A 70 6.90 6.68 8.61
N ARG A 71 5.58 6.63 8.79
CA ARG A 71 4.91 6.70 10.10
C ARG A 71 3.66 5.84 10.09
N VAL A 72 3.15 5.50 11.27
CA VAL A 72 1.87 4.81 11.39
C VAL A 72 0.77 5.83 11.67
N ASP A 73 -0.34 5.73 10.96
CA ASP A 73 -1.53 6.51 11.30
C ASP A 73 -2.24 5.85 12.49
N VAL A 74 -2.31 6.56 13.62
CA VAL A 74 -2.94 6.08 14.86
C VAL A 74 -4.42 5.72 14.67
N LYS A 75 -5.14 6.40 13.77
CA LYS A 75 -6.58 6.18 13.57
C LYS A 75 -6.85 4.94 12.74
N THR A 76 -6.02 4.68 11.73
CA THR A 76 -6.24 3.58 10.80
C THR A 76 -5.36 2.37 11.08
N GLY A 77 -4.29 2.52 11.87
CA GLY A 77 -3.27 1.51 12.08
C GLY A 77 -2.45 1.21 10.82
N LYS A 78 -2.52 2.05 9.79
CA LYS A 78 -1.85 1.83 8.50
C LYS A 78 -0.56 2.63 8.40
N LEU A 79 0.40 2.07 7.67
CA LEU A 79 1.63 2.77 7.32
C LEU A 79 1.35 3.88 6.32
N LYS A 80 2.02 5.00 6.55
CA LYS A 80 2.08 6.13 5.63
C LYS A 80 3.54 6.44 5.32
N PHE A 81 3.83 6.61 4.05
CA PHE A 81 5.16 6.85 3.52
C PHE A 81 5.25 8.28 3.01
N SER A 82 6.44 8.86 3.14
CA SER A 82 6.81 10.12 2.52
C SER A 82 7.87 9.85 1.48
N PHE A 83 7.65 10.34 0.26
CA PHE A 83 8.52 10.13 -0.88
C PHE A 83 9.16 11.44 -1.30
N PRO A 84 10.37 11.41 -1.90
CA PRO A 84 10.97 12.59 -2.48
C PRO A 84 10.09 13.12 -3.61
N ASP A 85 9.77 14.41 -3.59
CA ASP A 85 9.06 15.03 -4.71
C ASP A 85 10.09 15.35 -5.81
N PRO A 86 9.99 14.77 -7.01
CA PRO A 86 10.90 15.09 -8.11
C PRO A 86 10.82 16.55 -8.57
N ASN A 87 9.78 17.29 -8.16
CA ASN A 87 9.61 18.72 -8.43
C ASN A 87 9.99 19.61 -7.23
N GLU A 88 10.66 19.05 -6.22
CA GLU A 88 11.06 19.78 -5.02
C GLU A 88 11.97 20.96 -5.39
N LYS A 89 11.52 22.17 -5.05
CA LYS A 89 12.34 23.38 -5.16
C LYS A 89 13.34 23.42 -4.00
N PRO A 90 14.65 23.56 -4.25
CA PRO A 90 15.68 23.53 -3.21
C PRO A 90 15.52 24.57 -2.08
N ASP A 91 14.81 25.68 -2.34
CA ASP A 91 14.78 26.85 -1.46
C ASP A 91 13.55 26.91 -0.52
N GLU A 92 12.64 25.94 -0.58
CA GLU A 92 11.44 25.94 0.27
C GLU A 92 11.42 24.69 1.18
N PRO A 93 11.46 24.85 2.53
CA PRO A 93 11.30 23.73 3.44
C PRO A 93 9.86 23.20 3.34
N GLN A 94 9.67 22.15 2.56
CA GLN A 94 8.40 21.45 2.49
C GLN A 94 8.29 20.45 3.64
N LYS A 95 7.13 20.44 4.31
CA LYS A 95 6.85 19.42 5.32
C LYS A 95 6.62 18.08 4.58
N PRO A 96 7.29 16.99 5.00
CA PRO A 96 7.09 15.69 4.38
C PRO A 96 5.60 15.32 4.43
N GLN A 97 5.02 15.08 3.25
CA GLN A 97 3.66 14.60 3.13
C GLN A 97 3.68 13.08 3.28
N TYR A 98 2.88 12.58 4.20
CA TYR A 98 2.77 11.15 4.47
C TYR A 98 1.47 10.63 3.87
N ILE A 99 1.62 9.80 2.83
CA ILE A 99 0.53 9.24 2.03
C ILE A 99 0.48 7.72 2.20
N GLU A 100 -0.58 7.08 1.73
CA GLU A 100 -0.64 5.62 1.66
C GLU A 100 0.46 5.06 0.74
N PRO A 101 0.88 3.79 0.92
CA PRO A 101 1.92 3.19 0.09
C PRO A 101 1.57 3.31 -1.40
N LEU A 102 2.54 3.73 -2.20
CA LEU A 102 2.38 3.86 -3.65
C LEU A 102 2.11 2.50 -4.29
N SER A 103 2.70 1.42 -3.77
CA SER A 103 2.41 0.06 -4.23
C SER A 103 0.92 -0.29 -4.15
N ILE A 104 0.26 0.06 -3.05
CA ILE A 104 -1.18 -0.14 -2.85
C ILE A 104 -2.00 0.72 -3.82
N GLN A 105 -1.66 2.00 -3.98
CA GLN A 105 -2.34 2.89 -4.92
C GLN A 105 -2.23 2.39 -6.36
N VAL A 106 -1.04 1.96 -6.78
CA VAL A 106 -0.80 1.42 -8.12
C VAL A 106 -1.56 0.11 -8.33
N ALA A 107 -1.59 -0.78 -7.34
CA ALA A 107 -2.38 -2.01 -7.41
C ALA A 107 -3.88 -1.72 -7.58
N ALA A 108 -4.42 -0.79 -6.78
CA ALA A 108 -5.81 -0.36 -6.89
C ALA A 108 -6.12 0.24 -8.27
N MET A 109 -5.28 1.17 -8.76
CA MET A 109 -5.43 1.80 -10.08
C MET A 109 -5.37 0.78 -11.22
N LYS A 110 -4.47 -0.21 -11.15
CA LYS A 110 -4.38 -1.27 -12.17
C LYS A 110 -5.65 -2.13 -12.21
N SER A 111 -6.20 -2.45 -11.04
CA SER A 111 -7.45 -3.20 -10.94
C SER A 111 -8.61 -2.42 -11.56
N GLU A 112 -8.77 -1.14 -11.19
CA GLU A 112 -9.80 -0.26 -11.73
C GLU A 112 -9.67 -0.08 -13.25
N ASN A 113 -8.45 0.12 -13.76
CA ASN A 113 -8.19 0.25 -15.19
C ASN A 113 -8.57 -1.03 -15.98
N THR A 114 -8.34 -2.20 -15.38
CA THR A 114 -8.71 -3.49 -15.97
C THR A 114 -10.23 -3.63 -16.06
N LEU A 115 -10.95 -3.28 -14.99
CA LEU A 115 -12.41 -3.29 -14.97
C LEU A 115 -13.00 -2.31 -15.97
N LEU A 116 -12.47 -1.08 -16.02
CA LEU A 116 -12.90 -0.05 -16.97
C LEU A 116 -12.71 -0.52 -18.42
N LYS A 117 -11.56 -1.10 -18.75
CA LYS A 117 -11.29 -1.67 -20.09
C LYS A 117 -12.25 -2.80 -20.44
N ALA A 118 -12.54 -3.68 -19.49
CA ALA A 118 -13.51 -4.76 -19.70
C ALA A 118 -14.92 -4.21 -19.95
N GLN A 119 -15.33 -3.17 -19.20
CA GLN A 119 -16.62 -2.50 -19.38
C GLN A 119 -16.72 -1.81 -20.75
N VAL A 120 -15.68 -1.08 -21.17
CA VAL A 120 -15.63 -0.45 -22.50
C VAL A 120 -15.74 -1.50 -23.61
N LYS A 121 -15.02 -2.62 -23.48
CA LYS A 121 -15.09 -3.72 -24.46
C LYS A 121 -16.49 -4.33 -24.54
N ALA A 122 -17.10 -4.64 -23.40
CA ALA A 122 -18.46 -5.18 -23.35
C ALA A 122 -19.49 -4.20 -23.92
N GLN A 123 -19.30 -2.89 -23.69
CA GLN A 123 -20.17 -1.86 -24.25
C GLN A 123 -20.01 -1.74 -25.77
N SER A 124 -18.79 -1.84 -26.30
CA SER A 124 -18.52 -1.89 -27.73
C SER A 124 -19.19 -3.10 -28.38
N GLU A 125 -18.97 -4.30 -27.85
CA GLU A 125 -19.56 -5.55 -28.36
C GLU A 125 -21.10 -5.50 -28.34
N ARG A 126 -21.69 -4.91 -27.30
CA ARG A 126 -23.13 -4.67 -27.23
C ARG A 126 -23.60 -3.69 -28.29
N SER A 127 -22.83 -2.65 -28.58
CA SER A 127 -23.18 -1.65 -29.61
C SER A 127 -23.18 -2.29 -30.99
N ASP A 128 -22.14 -3.06 -31.32
CA ASP A 128 -22.01 -3.78 -32.59
C ASP A 128 -23.21 -4.73 -32.79
N PHE A 129 -23.57 -5.49 -31.75
CA PHE A 129 -24.74 -6.37 -31.78
C PHE A 129 -26.06 -5.61 -32.02
N ILE A 130 -26.24 -4.45 -31.38
CA ILE A 130 -27.45 -3.64 -31.56
C ILE A 130 -27.52 -3.10 -33.00
N GLU A 131 -26.40 -2.66 -33.57
CA GLU A 131 -26.34 -2.18 -34.95
C GLU A 131 -26.71 -3.27 -35.96
N ASP A 132 -26.23 -4.50 -35.75
CA ASP A 132 -26.58 -5.66 -36.58
C ASP A 132 -28.08 -5.94 -36.52
N VAL A 133 -28.67 -5.98 -35.31
CA VAL A 133 -30.11 -6.23 -35.12
C VAL A 133 -30.96 -5.13 -35.77
N ILE A 134 -30.59 -3.87 -35.63
CA ILE A 134 -31.31 -2.74 -36.25
C ILE A 134 -31.26 -2.85 -37.78
N SER A 135 -30.10 -3.19 -38.33
CA SER A 135 -29.90 -3.35 -39.78
C SER A 135 -30.76 -4.50 -40.34
N GLU A 136 -30.84 -5.63 -39.62
CA GLU A 136 -31.69 -6.75 -40.00
C GLU A 136 -33.18 -6.39 -39.95
N LEU A 137 -33.64 -5.76 -38.87
CA LEU A 137 -35.04 -5.33 -38.72
C LEU A 137 -35.45 -4.32 -39.81
N ALA A 138 -34.59 -3.34 -40.11
CA ALA A 138 -34.83 -2.39 -41.19
C ALA A 138 -34.98 -3.12 -42.54
N THR A 139 -34.12 -4.10 -42.83
CA THR A 139 -34.21 -4.89 -44.07
C THR A 139 -35.51 -5.68 -44.17
N GLN A 140 -36.08 -6.14 -43.06
CA GLN A 140 -37.37 -6.86 -43.04
C GLN A 140 -38.57 -5.92 -43.23
N LEU A 141 -38.51 -4.69 -42.70
CA LEU A 141 -39.61 -3.72 -42.77
C LEU A 141 -39.76 -3.03 -44.13
N TYR A 142 -38.70 -2.94 -44.92
CA TYR A 142 -38.70 -2.29 -46.24
C TYR A 142 -38.76 -3.27 -47.42
N LYS A 143 -39.08 -4.54 -47.16
CA LYS A 143 -39.45 -5.54 -48.17
C LYS A 143 -40.95 -5.60 -48.37
#